data_AF-A0A1Y3XYD1-F1
#
_entry.id   AF-A0A1Y3XYD1-F1
#
_cell.length_a   1.000
_cell.length_b   1.000
_cell.length_c   1.000
_cell.angle_alpha   90.00
_cell.angle_beta   90.00
_cell.angle_gamma   90.00
#
_symmetry.space_group_name_H-M   'P 1'
#
loop_
_entity.id
_entity.type
_entity.pdbx_description
1 polymer ?
#
loop_
_entity_poly.entity_id
_entity_poly.type
_entity_poly.pdbx_seq_one_letter_code
_entity_poly.pdbx_strand_id
1 'polypeptide(L)'
;MTFRLFRFAALALCAGLIFTICTGCAPAASASSGAPASSVAAESTAPEPTTIPLPDPLPEPLQPTEEELAALTDAIEAGFRADWDRPGRYLTARLDSVRVIPPEEWEDLELPLADGNTHLEGKSWMDCIADPGGCLLIAQTTTEYTPEALVGVPQYSDGVMTHVYLAVNGDEGWTIADQWGNYKGSELPEPSPDPAQEELGLTRNQWLMLQNQTRALALSGVFRDLNAPLNDLTAEEWANYLYARSESWSGLTGEGRTETPVGSIFRADFTDRISGENPTPAALENAEEPLPAPCAAYEEIKALLNADPNAIVYERTGDTVTATLTLPLESGTVAMEYTFGLVPDDPAPFSRTYLQSARRA
;
A
#
# COMPACT_ATOMS: atom_id res chain seq x y z
N MET A 1 -28.50 -18.03 -36.14
CA MET A 1 -29.73 -17.68 -35.40
C MET A 1 -29.36 -17.60 -33.94
N THR A 2 -29.02 -16.42 -33.41
CA THR A 2 -29.90 -15.29 -33.00
C THR A 2 -30.19 -15.33 -31.50
N PHE A 3 -29.19 -14.94 -30.71
CA PHE A 3 -29.46 -14.20 -29.48
C PHE A 3 -30.16 -12.88 -29.84
N ARG A 4 -31.13 -12.47 -29.03
CA ARG A 4 -31.53 -11.07 -28.82
C ARG A 4 -31.51 -10.86 -27.30
N LEU A 5 -30.73 -9.94 -26.75
CA LEU A 5 -30.90 -8.48 -26.84
C LEU A 5 -32.29 -8.03 -26.40
N PHE A 6 -32.39 -7.62 -25.15
CA PHE A 6 -32.98 -6.32 -24.82
C PHE A 6 -31.89 -5.42 -24.23
N ARG A 7 -31.94 -4.14 -24.60
CA ARG A 7 -31.05 -3.07 -24.12
C ARG A 7 -31.92 -1.83 -23.88
N PHE A 8 -31.71 -1.22 -22.72
CA PHE A 8 -31.73 0.22 -22.49
C PHE A 8 -30.44 0.47 -21.65
N ALA A 9 -29.48 1.36 -21.94
CA ALA A 9 -29.35 2.48 -22.90
C ALA A 9 -30.43 3.56 -22.71
N ALA A 10 -30.16 4.86 -22.62
CA ALA A 10 -28.99 5.69 -22.95
C ALA A 10 -29.15 7.09 -22.28
N LEU A 11 -28.18 8.00 -22.09
CA LEU A 11 -26.69 8.16 -22.13
C LEU A 11 -26.46 9.58 -21.48
N ALA A 12 -25.33 10.10 -20.98
CA ALA A 12 -23.96 9.66 -20.63
C ALA A 12 -23.19 10.87 -20.01
N LEU A 13 -21.85 10.77 -19.98
CA LEU A 13 -20.85 11.85 -20.17
C LEU A 13 -20.14 12.49 -18.95
N CYS A 14 -18.81 12.57 -19.09
CA CYS A 14 -17.87 13.55 -18.52
C CYS A 14 -17.52 13.53 -17.01
N ALA A 15 -16.43 12.78 -16.74
CA ALA A 15 -15.14 13.30 -16.29
C ALA A 15 -14.95 13.83 -14.85
N GLY A 16 -14.00 13.19 -14.14
CA GLY A 16 -12.91 13.90 -13.46
C GLY A 16 -13.13 14.40 -12.03
N LEU A 17 -13.11 13.48 -11.06
CA LEU A 17 -12.48 13.70 -9.75
C LEU A 17 -11.28 12.73 -9.70
N ILE A 18 -10.03 13.12 -9.94
CA ILE A 18 -9.20 14.12 -9.23
C ILE A 18 -9.03 13.74 -7.75
N PHE A 19 -7.82 13.27 -7.43
CA PHE A 19 -7.30 13.15 -6.08
C PHE A 19 -7.37 14.51 -5.39
N THR A 20 -8.11 14.63 -4.27
CA THR A 20 -8.13 15.85 -3.45
C THR A 20 -6.84 15.95 -2.65
N ILE A 21 -5.75 16.38 -3.31
CA ILE A 21 -4.52 16.78 -2.63
C ILE A 21 -4.82 18.08 -1.88
N CYS A 22 -4.73 18.06 -0.55
CA CYS A 22 -4.96 19.24 0.29
C CYS A 22 -3.77 20.23 0.25
N THR A 23 -3.50 20.84 -0.90
CA THR A 23 -2.51 21.91 -1.08
C THR A 23 -3.00 23.23 -0.50
N GLY A 24 -2.91 23.37 0.82
CA GLY A 24 -3.15 24.62 1.55
C GLY A 24 -2.07 25.68 1.28
N CYS A 25 -2.18 26.41 0.17
CA CYS A 25 -1.26 27.51 -0.15
C CYS A 25 -1.47 28.71 0.80
N ALA A 26 -0.54 28.92 1.74
CA ALA A 26 -0.38 30.19 2.45
C ALA A 26 0.51 31.16 1.63
N PRO A 27 0.18 32.46 1.54
CA PRO A 27 0.96 33.44 0.78
C PRO A 27 2.29 33.77 1.48
N ALA A 28 3.33 34.04 0.69
CA ALA A 28 4.65 34.40 1.20
C ALA A 28 4.65 35.72 1.99
N ALA A 29 5.23 35.70 3.20
CA ALA A 29 5.47 36.87 4.03
C ALA A 29 6.97 37.15 4.16
N SER A 30 7.34 38.43 4.14
CA SER A 30 8.73 38.90 4.04
C SER A 30 9.64 38.47 5.19
N ALA A 31 10.90 38.15 4.87
CA ALA A 31 11.91 37.82 5.87
C ALA A 31 12.24 39.01 6.79
N SER A 32 12.43 38.72 8.08
CA SER A 32 13.05 39.61 9.07
C SER A 32 13.80 38.78 10.10
N SER A 33 14.96 39.25 10.57
CA SER A 33 15.88 38.49 11.42
C SER A 33 15.57 38.65 12.91
N GLY A 34 15.45 37.53 13.64
CA GLY A 34 15.37 37.50 15.10
C GLY A 34 15.74 36.12 15.66
N ALA A 35 16.46 36.10 16.79
CA ALA A 35 16.83 34.86 17.50
C ALA A 35 15.61 34.28 18.26
N PRO A 36 15.59 32.96 18.59
CA PRO A 36 14.37 32.29 19.01
C PRO A 36 13.86 32.76 20.38
N ALA A 37 12.56 33.07 20.44
CA ALA A 37 11.80 33.21 21.68
C ALA A 37 11.00 31.93 21.95
N SER A 38 10.81 31.60 23.23
CA SER A 38 10.21 30.33 23.67
C SER A 38 8.81 30.11 23.09
N SER A 39 8.59 28.98 22.43
CA SER A 39 7.28 28.57 21.92
C SER A 39 6.39 28.12 23.08
N VAL A 40 5.60 29.05 23.62
CA VAL A 40 4.43 28.71 24.44
C VAL A 40 3.45 27.98 23.53
N ALA A 41 2.94 26.82 23.96
CA ALA A 41 1.96 26.07 23.19
C ALA A 41 0.69 26.93 23.01
N ALA A 42 0.27 27.13 21.75
CA ALA A 42 -1.01 27.74 21.46
C ALA A 42 -2.09 26.68 21.66
N GLU A 43 -2.87 26.79 22.73
CA GLU A 43 -4.04 25.94 22.94
C GLU A 43 -5.02 26.13 21.79
N SER A 44 -5.35 25.02 21.10
CA SER A 44 -6.31 25.04 19.99
C SER A 44 -7.71 25.19 20.56
N THR A 45 -8.25 26.41 20.57
CA THR A 45 -9.65 26.68 20.92
C THR A 45 -10.62 26.32 19.79
N ALA A 46 -10.41 25.16 19.16
CA ALA A 46 -11.46 24.49 18.41
C ALA A 46 -12.49 23.95 19.42
N PRO A 47 -13.80 24.02 19.15
CA PRO A 47 -14.77 23.30 19.95
C PRO A 47 -14.50 21.80 19.85
N GLU A 48 -14.67 21.06 20.95
CA GLU A 48 -14.63 19.60 20.92
C GLU A 48 -15.73 19.08 19.96
N PRO A 49 -15.46 18.01 19.17
CA PRO A 49 -16.45 17.42 18.31
C PRO A 49 -17.63 16.97 19.17
N THR A 50 -18.80 17.58 18.93
CA THR A 50 -20.00 17.33 19.73
C THR A 50 -20.71 16.09 19.19
N THR A 51 -20.13 14.92 19.45
CA THR A 51 -20.71 13.60 19.11
C THR A 51 -22.14 13.53 19.65
N ILE A 52 -23.10 13.15 18.81
CA ILE A 52 -24.47 12.96 19.28
C ILE A 52 -24.49 11.69 20.17
N PRO A 53 -25.00 11.76 21.41
CA PRO A 53 -25.08 10.60 22.28
C PRO A 53 -26.04 9.56 21.68
N LEU A 54 -25.77 8.28 21.94
CA LEU A 54 -26.64 7.19 21.48
C LEU A 54 -28.05 7.33 22.11
N PRO A 55 -29.11 6.92 21.40
CA PRO A 55 -30.48 6.99 21.92
C PRO A 55 -30.66 6.09 23.16
N ASP A 56 -31.45 6.57 24.13
CA ASP A 56 -31.93 5.79 25.28
C ASP A 56 -33.46 5.63 25.19
N PRO A 57 -34.00 4.41 25.02
CA PRO A 57 -33.28 3.15 24.83
C PRO A 57 -32.62 3.04 23.45
N LEU A 58 -31.57 2.20 23.36
CA LEU A 58 -30.98 1.77 22.09
C LEU A 58 -32.02 1.03 21.23
N PRO A 59 -31.99 1.14 19.89
CA PRO A 59 -32.87 0.35 19.02
C PRO A 59 -32.50 -1.14 19.10
N GLU A 60 -33.50 -2.02 19.18
CA GLU A 60 -33.29 -3.48 19.22
C GLU A 60 -32.83 -3.98 17.83
N PRO A 61 -31.58 -4.49 17.67
CA PRO A 61 -31.09 -4.91 16.37
C PRO A 61 -31.68 -6.25 15.93
N LEU A 62 -32.07 -6.34 14.66
CA LEU A 62 -32.48 -7.60 14.05
C LEU A 62 -31.30 -8.58 14.04
N GLN A 63 -31.55 -9.82 14.44
CA GLN A 63 -30.54 -10.88 14.41
C GLN A 63 -30.69 -11.67 13.10
N PRO A 64 -29.71 -11.63 12.18
CA PRO A 64 -29.71 -12.52 11.02
C PRO A 64 -29.59 -13.98 11.47
N THR A 65 -30.21 -14.89 10.71
CA THR A 65 -29.97 -16.33 10.83
C THR A 65 -28.55 -16.68 10.38
N GLU A 66 -28.11 -17.91 10.68
CA GLU A 66 -26.79 -18.42 10.27
C GLU A 66 -26.58 -18.39 8.75
N GLU A 67 -27.64 -18.63 7.96
CA GLU A 67 -27.63 -18.55 6.49
C GLU A 67 -27.54 -17.10 5.98
N GLU A 68 -28.26 -16.16 6.61
CA GLU A 68 -28.21 -14.73 6.28
C GLU A 68 -26.87 -14.09 6.67
N LEU A 69 -26.30 -14.46 7.84
CA LEU A 69 -24.98 -14.02 8.26
C LEU A 69 -23.87 -14.58 7.37
N ALA A 70 -24.00 -15.82 6.88
CA ALA A 70 -23.10 -16.37 5.88
C ALA A 70 -23.17 -15.58 4.55
N ALA A 71 -24.38 -15.27 4.06
CA ALA A 71 -24.55 -14.46 2.85
C ALA A 71 -24.00 -13.03 2.99
N LEU A 72 -24.15 -12.40 4.17
CA LEU A 72 -23.53 -11.11 4.49
C LEU A 72 -21.99 -11.22 4.57
N THR A 73 -21.46 -12.34 5.05
CA THR A 73 -20.01 -12.62 5.08
C THR A 73 -19.45 -12.78 3.67
N ASP A 74 -20.11 -13.56 2.80
CA ASP A 74 -19.76 -13.70 1.39
C ASP A 74 -19.77 -12.34 0.65
N ALA A 75 -20.74 -11.47 0.96
CA ALA A 75 -20.83 -10.12 0.38
C ALA A 75 -19.69 -9.20 0.84
N ILE A 76 -19.32 -9.25 2.12
CA ILE A 76 -18.16 -8.52 2.67
C ILE A 76 -16.86 -9.03 2.04
N GLU A 77 -16.66 -10.36 1.96
CA GLU A 77 -15.45 -10.93 1.35
C GLU A 77 -15.37 -10.59 -0.15
N ALA A 78 -16.48 -10.64 -0.88
CA ALA A 78 -16.53 -10.24 -2.29
C ALA A 78 -16.19 -8.76 -2.50
N GLY A 79 -16.58 -7.88 -1.56
CA GLY A 79 -16.19 -6.48 -1.55
C GLY A 79 -14.68 -6.28 -1.37
N PHE A 80 -14.07 -7.01 -0.43
CA PHE A 80 -12.63 -6.97 -0.21
C PHE A 80 -11.80 -7.63 -1.30
N ARG A 81 -12.30 -8.70 -1.93
CA ARG A 81 -11.50 -9.52 -2.86
C ARG A 81 -10.96 -8.72 -4.05
N ALA A 82 -11.74 -7.77 -4.58
CA ALA A 82 -11.28 -6.86 -5.63
C ALA A 82 -10.14 -5.91 -5.17
N ASP A 83 -10.07 -5.63 -3.87
CA ASP A 83 -9.04 -4.81 -3.24
C ASP A 83 -7.78 -5.63 -2.92
N TRP A 84 -7.94 -6.89 -2.49
CA TRP A 84 -6.85 -7.85 -2.23
C TRP A 84 -6.19 -8.37 -3.50
N ASP A 85 -6.98 -8.74 -4.52
CA ASP A 85 -6.49 -9.26 -5.81
C ASP A 85 -5.71 -8.20 -6.62
N ARG A 86 -5.67 -6.94 -6.16
CA ARG A 86 -4.92 -5.85 -6.82
C ARG A 86 -3.40 -6.10 -6.71
N PRO A 87 -2.69 -6.37 -7.83
CA PRO A 87 -1.29 -6.76 -7.78
C PRO A 87 -0.39 -5.69 -7.13
N GLY A 88 0.50 -6.14 -6.23
CA GLY A 88 1.49 -5.28 -5.60
C GLY A 88 0.97 -4.35 -4.50
N ARG A 89 -0.29 -4.48 -4.06
CA ARG A 89 -0.84 -3.75 -2.89
C ARG A 89 -0.63 -4.51 -1.57
N TYR A 90 -0.70 -5.83 -1.62
CA TYR A 90 -0.59 -6.73 -0.48
C TYR A 90 0.26 -7.95 -0.87
N LEU A 91 0.93 -8.56 0.11
CA LEU A 91 1.59 -9.87 -0.01
C LEU A 91 0.58 -10.99 0.25
N THR A 92 -0.16 -10.86 1.35
CA THR A 92 -1.32 -11.69 1.68
C THR A 92 -2.38 -10.80 2.32
N ALA A 93 -3.66 -11.12 2.10
CA ALA A 93 -4.77 -10.49 2.79
C ALA A 93 -5.97 -11.45 2.81
N ARG A 94 -6.73 -11.45 3.91
CA ARG A 94 -7.89 -12.33 4.08
C ARG A 94 -8.86 -11.81 5.15
N LEU A 95 -10.10 -12.26 5.06
CA LEU A 95 -11.11 -12.11 6.12
C LEU A 95 -10.91 -13.21 7.16
N ASP A 96 -10.78 -12.83 8.42
CA ASP A 96 -10.62 -13.76 9.55
C ASP A 96 -11.96 -14.15 10.17
N SER A 97 -12.83 -13.18 10.35
CA SER A 97 -14.15 -13.37 10.93
C SER A 97 -15.11 -12.23 10.57
N VAL A 98 -16.40 -12.54 10.61
CA VAL A 98 -17.51 -11.59 10.67
C VAL A 98 -18.42 -12.05 11.80
N ARG A 99 -18.91 -11.12 12.62
CA ARG A 99 -19.97 -11.37 13.61
C ARG A 99 -20.88 -10.16 13.77
N VAL A 100 -22.07 -10.38 14.31
CA VAL A 100 -22.92 -9.29 14.84
C VAL A 100 -22.23 -8.66 16.05
N ILE A 101 -22.33 -7.33 16.16
CA ILE A 101 -21.94 -6.56 17.34
C ILE A 101 -23.18 -6.39 18.22
N PRO A 102 -23.20 -6.93 19.46
CA PRO A 102 -24.32 -6.76 20.37
C PRO A 102 -24.37 -5.31 20.91
N PRO A 103 -25.54 -4.77 21.29
CA PRO A 103 -25.70 -3.37 21.67
C PRO A 103 -24.77 -2.87 22.78
N GLU A 104 -24.42 -3.73 23.73
CA GLU A 104 -23.49 -3.42 24.83
C GLU A 104 -22.05 -3.14 24.38
N GLU A 105 -21.65 -3.52 23.16
CA GLU A 105 -20.34 -3.19 22.58
C GLU A 105 -20.35 -1.89 21.75
N TRP A 106 -21.51 -1.27 21.51
CA TRP A 106 -21.63 -0.15 20.56
C TRP A 106 -20.99 1.16 21.03
N GLU A 107 -20.93 1.41 22.34
CA GLU A 107 -20.26 2.60 22.91
C GLU A 107 -18.73 2.53 22.72
N ASP A 108 -18.13 1.33 22.84
CA ASP A 108 -16.69 1.10 22.71
C ASP A 108 -16.17 1.20 21.25
N LEU A 109 -17.06 1.33 20.26
CA LEU A 109 -16.67 1.48 18.85
C LEU A 109 -16.05 2.85 18.53
N GLU A 110 -16.27 3.86 19.38
CA GLU A 110 -15.87 5.27 19.16
C GLU A 110 -16.44 5.85 17.85
N LEU A 111 -17.62 5.38 17.44
CA LEU A 111 -18.27 5.71 16.17
C LEU A 111 -19.38 6.76 16.34
N PRO A 112 -19.58 7.67 15.35
CA PRO A 112 -20.69 8.61 15.31
C PRO A 112 -21.99 7.92 14.84
N LEU A 113 -22.41 6.85 15.52
CA LEU A 113 -23.54 5.99 15.14
C LEU A 113 -24.89 6.74 15.08
N ALA A 114 -25.03 7.82 15.85
CA ALA A 114 -26.20 8.67 15.94
C ALA A 114 -26.12 9.95 15.07
N ASP A 115 -25.00 10.19 14.37
CA ASP A 115 -24.85 11.35 13.48
C ASP A 115 -25.46 11.04 12.10
N GLY A 116 -26.14 12.02 11.51
CA GLY A 116 -26.77 11.89 10.19
C GLY A 116 -25.74 11.79 9.06
N ASN A 117 -25.72 10.67 8.34
CA ASN A 117 -24.74 10.36 7.31
C ASN A 117 -25.28 10.71 5.91
N THR A 118 -24.49 11.44 5.11
CA THR A 118 -24.90 11.87 3.76
C THR A 118 -24.99 10.74 2.74
N HIS A 119 -24.36 9.59 2.98
CA HIS A 119 -24.54 8.38 2.17
C HIS A 119 -25.91 7.74 2.41
N LEU A 120 -26.41 7.82 3.66
CA LEU A 120 -27.72 7.30 4.10
C LEU A 120 -28.83 8.36 4.00
N GLU A 121 -28.76 9.24 3.01
CA GLU A 121 -29.72 10.35 2.78
C GLU A 121 -29.91 11.32 3.99
N GLY A 122 -28.98 11.31 4.94
CA GLY A 122 -29.06 12.08 6.19
C GLY A 122 -29.56 11.30 7.40
N LYS A 123 -29.97 10.03 7.25
CA LYS A 123 -30.20 9.11 8.38
C LYS A 123 -28.89 8.79 9.11
N SER A 124 -28.96 8.55 10.41
CA SER A 124 -27.88 7.94 11.18
C SER A 124 -27.89 6.41 11.03
N TRP A 125 -26.84 5.73 11.50
CA TRP A 125 -26.83 4.26 11.56
C TRP A 125 -27.92 3.75 12.51
N MET A 126 -28.17 4.45 13.62
CA MET A 126 -29.26 4.17 14.56
C MET A 126 -30.64 4.27 13.91
N ASP A 127 -30.89 5.27 13.06
CA ASP A 127 -32.16 5.39 12.33
C ASP A 127 -32.40 4.19 11.40
N CYS A 128 -31.36 3.71 10.71
CA CYS A 128 -31.46 2.53 9.84
C CYS A 128 -31.64 1.21 10.60
N ILE A 129 -31.04 1.07 11.79
CA ILE A 129 -31.27 -0.08 12.68
C ILE A 129 -32.71 -0.08 13.21
N ALA A 130 -33.32 1.09 13.43
CA ALA A 130 -34.70 1.22 13.86
C ALA A 130 -35.74 1.07 12.72
N ASP A 131 -35.44 1.59 11.53
CA ASP A 131 -36.30 1.56 10.33
C ASP A 131 -35.44 1.63 9.04
N PRO A 132 -35.37 0.56 8.22
CA PRO A 132 -36.29 -0.58 8.16
C PRO A 132 -36.05 -1.68 9.20
N GLY A 133 -34.93 -1.63 9.93
CA GLY A 133 -34.45 -2.74 10.75
C GLY A 133 -33.07 -3.20 10.30
N GLY A 134 -32.17 -3.49 11.23
CA GLY A 134 -30.81 -3.91 10.90
C GLY A 134 -29.97 -4.27 12.11
N CYS A 135 -28.66 -4.42 11.90
CA CYS A 135 -27.66 -4.63 12.94
C CYS A 135 -26.30 -4.09 12.50
N LEU A 136 -25.36 -4.01 13.46
CA LEU A 136 -23.96 -3.76 13.16
C LEU A 136 -23.21 -5.10 13.07
N LEU A 137 -22.34 -5.23 12.07
CA LEU A 137 -21.38 -6.33 11.95
C LEU A 137 -19.97 -5.79 12.18
N ILE A 138 -19.13 -6.57 12.87
CA ILE A 138 -17.68 -6.37 12.90
C ILE A 138 -17.02 -7.43 12.03
N ALA A 139 -16.11 -6.99 11.16
CA ALA A 139 -15.24 -7.83 10.36
C ALA A 139 -13.78 -7.56 10.73
N GLN A 140 -12.98 -8.63 10.82
CA GLN A 140 -11.54 -8.55 11.04
C GLN A 140 -10.79 -9.10 9.83
N THR A 141 -9.77 -8.38 9.36
CA THR A 141 -8.96 -8.78 8.21
C THR A 141 -7.46 -8.74 8.53
N THR A 142 -6.80 -9.90 8.50
CA THR A 142 -5.33 -9.97 8.52
C THR A 142 -4.80 -9.55 7.16
N THR A 143 -3.85 -8.62 7.16
CA THR A 143 -3.19 -8.08 5.98
C THR A 143 -1.69 -8.02 6.19
N GLU A 144 -0.93 -8.44 5.17
CA GLU A 144 0.51 -8.21 5.03
C GLU A 144 0.71 -7.29 3.82
N TYR A 145 1.27 -6.11 4.02
CA TYR A 145 1.47 -5.10 2.98
C TYR A 145 2.74 -5.38 2.17
N THR A 146 2.75 -4.96 0.91
CA THR A 146 4.04 -4.76 0.22
C THR A 146 4.67 -3.46 0.74
N PRO A 147 5.97 -3.40 1.05
CA PRO A 147 6.63 -2.15 1.46
C PRO A 147 6.55 -1.06 0.37
N GLU A 148 6.25 -1.43 -0.87
CA GLU A 148 6.08 -0.57 -2.04
C GLU A 148 4.65 -0.02 -2.25
N ALA A 149 3.62 -0.57 -1.60
CA ALA A 149 2.21 -0.19 -1.85
C ALA A 149 1.92 1.29 -1.61
N LEU A 150 2.57 1.88 -0.61
CA LEU A 150 2.26 3.21 -0.06
C LEU A 150 3.56 3.99 0.19
N VAL A 151 4.21 4.47 -0.86
CA VAL A 151 5.42 5.29 -0.76
C VAL A 151 5.07 6.78 -0.66
N GLY A 152 5.45 7.42 0.45
CA GLY A 152 5.30 8.87 0.65
C GLY A 152 3.98 9.31 1.30
N VAL A 153 3.11 8.37 1.67
CA VAL A 153 1.95 8.54 2.56
C VAL A 153 2.12 7.62 3.77
N PRO A 154 1.42 7.80 4.90
CA PRO A 154 1.52 6.88 6.04
C PRO A 154 1.29 5.44 5.60
N GLN A 155 2.26 4.56 5.88
CA GLN A 155 2.11 3.13 5.67
C GLN A 155 1.25 2.56 6.81
N TYR A 156 0.18 1.86 6.43
CA TYR A 156 -0.43 0.89 7.32
C TYR A 156 0.56 -0.27 7.47
N SER A 157 0.89 -0.63 8.69
CA SER A 157 1.70 -1.82 8.99
C SER A 157 0.90 -3.11 8.76
N ASP A 158 1.60 -4.24 8.66
CA ASP A 158 0.96 -5.57 8.68
C ASP A 158 0.10 -5.73 9.95
N GLY A 159 -0.84 -6.67 9.92
CA GLY A 159 -1.65 -7.04 11.09
C GLY A 159 -3.15 -7.05 10.82
N VAL A 160 -3.92 -6.88 11.88
CA VAL A 160 -5.39 -6.97 11.84
C VAL A 160 -6.03 -5.60 11.68
N MET A 161 -6.74 -5.38 10.57
CA MET A 161 -7.63 -4.23 10.41
C MET A 161 -9.05 -4.58 10.88
N THR A 162 -9.74 -3.61 11.50
CA THR A 162 -11.11 -3.78 11.97
C THR A 162 -12.06 -2.90 11.15
N HIS A 163 -13.14 -3.52 10.67
CA HIS A 163 -14.19 -2.86 9.92
C HIS A 163 -15.53 -3.05 10.62
N VAL A 164 -16.34 -2.01 10.66
CA VAL A 164 -17.71 -2.03 11.15
C VAL A 164 -18.64 -1.76 9.98
N TYR A 165 -19.66 -2.59 9.82
CA TYR A 165 -20.65 -2.51 8.76
C TYR A 165 -22.05 -2.28 9.33
N LEU A 166 -22.83 -1.43 8.67
CA LEU A 166 -24.26 -1.34 8.88
C LEU A 166 -24.95 -2.33 7.93
N ALA A 167 -25.55 -3.40 8.47
CA ALA A 167 -26.38 -4.33 7.74
C ALA A 167 -27.86 -4.00 7.97
N VAL A 168 -28.64 -3.82 6.91
CA VAL A 168 -30.09 -3.53 6.98
C VAL A 168 -30.89 -4.63 6.30
N ASN A 169 -32.09 -4.91 6.82
CA ASN A 169 -33.01 -5.89 6.27
C ASN A 169 -34.21 -5.16 5.66
N GLY A 170 -34.14 -4.86 4.36
CA GLY A 170 -35.17 -4.11 3.62
C GLY A 170 -36.15 -5.01 2.86
N ASP A 171 -36.95 -4.41 1.98
CA ASP A 171 -37.91 -5.14 1.11
C ASP A 171 -37.25 -6.21 0.21
N GLU A 172 -35.95 -6.04 -0.11
CA GLU A 172 -35.14 -6.98 -0.90
C GLU A 172 -34.30 -7.95 -0.01
N GLY A 173 -34.43 -7.86 1.31
CA GLY A 173 -33.69 -8.65 2.31
C GLY A 173 -32.46 -7.94 2.88
N TRP A 174 -31.53 -8.74 3.41
CA TRP A 174 -30.30 -8.27 4.05
C TRP A 174 -29.29 -7.68 3.04
N THR A 175 -28.83 -6.46 3.31
CA THR A 175 -27.82 -5.75 2.51
C THR A 175 -26.87 -4.95 3.41
N ILE A 176 -25.65 -4.70 2.92
CA ILE A 176 -24.70 -3.76 3.54
C ILE A 176 -25.07 -2.35 3.06
N ALA A 177 -25.49 -1.47 3.97
CA ALA A 177 -25.92 -0.11 3.66
C ALA A 177 -24.80 0.94 3.84
N ASP A 178 -23.86 0.70 4.76
CA ASP A 178 -22.71 1.57 4.97
C ASP A 178 -21.56 0.80 5.65
N GLN A 179 -20.35 1.39 5.63
CA GLN A 179 -19.17 0.83 6.27
C GLN A 179 -18.24 1.89 6.85
N TRP A 180 -17.50 1.52 7.90
CA TRP A 180 -16.38 2.28 8.41
C TRP A 180 -15.21 1.34 8.72
N GLY A 181 -14.02 1.67 8.24
CA GLY A 181 -12.80 0.94 8.53
C GLY A 181 -11.83 1.80 9.32
N ASN A 182 -11.22 1.25 10.37
CA ASN A 182 -10.18 1.93 11.13
C ASN A 182 -9.01 0.99 11.39
N TYR A 183 -7.80 1.50 11.13
CA TYR A 183 -6.57 0.85 11.48
C TYR A 183 -6.25 1.09 12.97
N LYS A 184 -6.99 0.43 13.87
CA LYS A 184 -6.56 0.21 15.26
C LYS A 184 -5.46 -0.85 15.24
N GLY A 185 -4.25 -0.43 14.82
CA GLY A 185 -3.14 -1.32 14.47
C GLY A 185 -2.81 -2.32 15.57
N SER A 186 -2.71 -3.60 15.20
CA SER A 186 -2.26 -4.66 16.08
C SER A 186 -0.74 -4.63 16.27
N GLU A 187 -0.23 -5.43 17.19
CA GLU A 187 1.17 -5.86 17.11
C GLU A 187 1.41 -6.55 15.75
N LEU A 188 2.60 -6.36 15.18
CA LEU A 188 3.06 -7.11 14.02
C LEU A 188 3.14 -8.61 14.38
N PRO A 189 2.85 -9.53 13.45
CA PRO A 189 3.04 -10.96 13.68
C PRO A 189 4.54 -11.31 13.67
N GLU A 190 5.22 -11.03 14.78
CA GLU A 190 6.60 -11.42 15.04
C GLU A 190 6.69 -12.89 15.51
N PRO A 191 7.77 -13.64 15.18
CA PRO A 191 8.91 -13.24 14.37
C PRO A 191 8.69 -13.39 12.86
N SER A 192 9.62 -12.86 12.06
CA SER A 192 9.69 -13.15 10.63
C SER A 192 9.81 -14.66 10.33
N PRO A 193 9.18 -15.17 9.25
CA PRO A 193 9.36 -16.55 8.81
C PRO A 193 10.74 -16.84 8.16
N ASP A 194 11.60 -15.84 7.96
CA ASP A 194 12.87 -15.97 7.24
C ASP A 194 14.10 -15.86 8.17
N PRO A 195 14.88 -16.94 8.38
CA PRO A 195 16.09 -16.91 9.20
C PRO A 195 17.17 -15.94 8.71
N ALA A 196 17.25 -15.65 7.40
CA ALA A 196 18.22 -14.71 6.87
C ALA A 196 17.87 -13.26 7.26
N GLN A 197 16.57 -12.94 7.40
CA GLN A 197 16.15 -11.66 7.97
C GLN A 197 16.60 -11.51 9.43
N GLU A 198 16.39 -12.55 10.26
CA GLU A 198 16.80 -12.54 11.67
C GLU A 198 18.32 -12.42 11.81
N GLU A 199 19.10 -13.18 11.03
CA GLU A 199 20.57 -13.13 11.07
C GLU A 199 21.12 -11.74 10.66
N LEU A 200 20.50 -11.09 9.67
CA LEU A 200 20.83 -9.72 9.27
C LEU A 200 20.21 -8.66 10.20
N GLY A 201 19.33 -9.03 11.14
CA GLY A 201 18.63 -8.11 12.04
C GLY A 201 17.81 -7.04 11.32
N LEU A 202 17.22 -7.38 10.17
CA LEU A 202 16.44 -6.46 9.33
C LEU A 202 14.95 -6.50 9.71
N THR A 203 14.23 -5.40 9.46
CA THR A 203 12.77 -5.43 9.52
C THR A 203 12.20 -6.16 8.30
N ARG A 204 10.94 -6.60 8.38
CA ARG A 204 10.27 -7.32 7.27
C ARG A 204 10.25 -6.48 5.99
N ASN A 205 9.95 -5.18 6.13
CA ASN A 205 9.92 -4.24 5.00
C ASN A 205 11.31 -4.01 4.39
N GLN A 206 12.36 -3.90 5.21
CA GLN A 206 13.74 -3.84 4.72
C GLN A 206 14.13 -5.12 3.96
N TRP A 207 13.82 -6.31 4.49
CA TRP A 207 14.19 -7.58 3.88
C TRP A 207 13.48 -7.86 2.56
N LEU A 208 12.18 -7.61 2.50
CA LEU A 208 11.38 -7.80 1.28
C LEU A 208 11.81 -6.83 0.17
N MET A 209 11.94 -5.54 0.50
CA MET A 209 12.29 -4.56 -0.51
C MET A 209 13.76 -4.70 -0.96
N LEU A 210 14.67 -5.14 -0.10
CA LEU A 210 16.04 -5.52 -0.47
C LEU A 210 16.05 -6.63 -1.52
N GLN A 211 15.30 -7.72 -1.28
CA GLN A 211 15.18 -8.82 -2.25
C GLN A 211 14.54 -8.37 -3.57
N ASN A 212 13.52 -7.52 -3.51
CA ASN A 212 12.89 -6.95 -4.70
C ASN A 212 13.85 -6.07 -5.50
N GLN A 213 14.66 -5.25 -4.81
CA GLN A 213 15.67 -4.39 -5.43
C GLN A 213 16.81 -5.19 -6.07
N THR A 214 17.39 -6.17 -5.37
CA THR A 214 18.49 -7.00 -5.92
C THR A 214 18.03 -7.85 -7.09
N ARG A 215 16.84 -8.45 -6.99
CA ARG A 215 16.21 -9.19 -8.09
C ARG A 215 15.98 -8.27 -9.30
N ALA A 216 15.47 -7.06 -9.10
CA ALA A 216 15.29 -6.09 -10.18
C ALA A 216 16.61 -5.64 -10.82
N LEU A 217 17.67 -5.43 -10.02
CA LEU A 217 19.01 -5.11 -10.54
C LEU A 217 19.59 -6.26 -11.37
N ALA A 218 19.47 -7.51 -10.90
CA ALA A 218 19.90 -8.68 -11.65
C ALA A 218 19.14 -8.80 -12.99
N LEU A 219 17.81 -8.78 -12.94
CA LEU A 219 16.93 -8.88 -14.12
C LEU A 219 17.08 -7.71 -15.11
N SER A 220 17.52 -6.53 -14.65
CA SER A 220 17.79 -5.38 -15.53
C SER A 220 18.99 -5.56 -16.46
N GLY A 221 19.87 -6.53 -16.17
CA GLY A 221 21.11 -6.78 -16.90
C GLY A 221 22.25 -5.80 -16.61
N VAL A 222 22.12 -4.94 -15.58
CA VAL A 222 23.11 -3.91 -15.23
C VAL A 222 24.29 -4.53 -14.47
N PHE A 223 25.15 -5.22 -15.23
CA PHE A 223 26.33 -5.94 -14.73
C PHE A 223 27.60 -5.10 -14.88
N ARG A 224 27.61 -3.91 -14.26
CA ARG A 224 28.76 -2.98 -14.27
C ARG A 224 28.78 -2.11 -13.02
N ASP A 225 29.94 -1.49 -12.77
CA ASP A 225 30.11 -0.52 -11.70
C ASP A 225 29.13 0.67 -11.80
N LEU A 226 28.55 1.01 -10.64
CA LEU A 226 27.75 2.20 -10.38
C LEU A 226 28.29 2.86 -9.10
N ASN A 227 28.68 4.12 -9.20
CA ASN A 227 29.20 4.94 -8.08
C ASN A 227 28.13 5.90 -7.55
N ALA A 228 27.21 6.31 -8.42
CA ALA A 228 26.02 7.09 -8.08
C ALA A 228 24.85 6.61 -8.96
N PRO A 229 24.21 5.46 -8.65
CA PRO A 229 23.26 4.77 -9.52
C PRO A 229 22.18 5.65 -10.17
N LEU A 230 21.61 6.59 -9.41
CA LEU A 230 20.58 7.54 -9.87
C LEU A 230 21.04 8.44 -11.04
N ASN A 231 22.36 8.66 -11.17
CA ASN A 231 22.99 9.46 -12.23
C ASN A 231 23.73 8.60 -13.26
N ASP A 232 24.20 7.42 -12.87
CA ASP A 232 25.06 6.55 -13.67
C ASP A 232 24.29 5.65 -14.65
N LEU A 233 22.98 5.42 -14.46
CA LEU A 233 22.14 4.60 -15.33
C LEU A 233 21.79 5.32 -16.66
N THR A 234 21.88 4.58 -17.77
CA THR A 234 21.36 5.03 -19.08
C THR A 234 19.84 4.81 -19.19
N ALA A 235 19.22 5.43 -20.21
CA ALA A 235 17.78 5.27 -20.46
C ALA A 235 17.37 3.83 -20.82
N GLU A 236 18.26 3.00 -21.40
CA GLU A 236 17.98 1.59 -21.66
C GLU A 236 18.01 0.77 -20.36
N GLU A 237 19.04 0.98 -19.55
CA GLU A 237 19.19 0.30 -18.25
C GLU A 237 18.09 0.70 -17.26
N TRP A 238 17.67 1.96 -17.28
CA TRP A 238 16.49 2.47 -16.56
C TRP A 238 15.20 1.75 -16.99
N ALA A 239 15.00 1.50 -18.29
CA ALA A 239 13.80 0.85 -18.81
C ALA A 239 13.77 -0.64 -18.43
N ASN A 240 14.92 -1.32 -18.56
CA ASN A 240 15.09 -2.70 -18.13
C ASN A 240 14.88 -2.84 -16.61
N TYR A 241 15.37 -1.88 -15.82
CA TYR A 241 15.17 -1.84 -14.37
C TYR A 241 13.69 -1.66 -14.00
N LEU A 242 12.97 -0.73 -14.62
CA LEU A 242 11.54 -0.58 -14.34
C LEU A 242 10.71 -1.78 -14.80
N TYR A 243 11.02 -2.39 -15.95
CA TYR A 243 10.39 -3.65 -16.36
C TYR A 243 10.57 -4.72 -15.28
N ALA A 244 11.81 -4.92 -14.82
CA ALA A 244 12.10 -5.89 -13.76
C ALA A 244 11.45 -5.54 -12.41
N ARG A 245 11.52 -4.27 -12.01
CA ARG A 245 11.01 -3.78 -10.72
C ARG A 245 9.49 -3.89 -10.61
N SER A 246 8.80 -3.82 -11.75
CA SER A 246 7.35 -4.00 -11.86
C SER A 246 6.83 -5.41 -11.56
N GLU A 247 7.69 -6.44 -11.44
CA GLU A 247 7.23 -7.75 -10.96
C GLU A 247 6.77 -7.71 -9.49
N SER A 248 7.30 -6.77 -8.71
CA SER A 248 6.94 -6.52 -7.31
C SER A 248 6.74 -5.04 -7.00
N TRP A 249 6.21 -4.30 -7.98
CA TRP A 249 5.60 -2.97 -7.83
C TRP A 249 4.29 -2.96 -8.60
N SER A 250 3.32 -2.12 -8.23
CA SER A 250 2.01 -2.01 -8.90
C SER A 250 2.08 -1.80 -10.43
N GLY A 251 1.96 -2.92 -11.14
CA GLY A 251 1.50 -3.09 -12.52
C GLY A 251 2.20 -2.29 -13.62
N LEU A 252 2.83 -3.00 -14.57
CA LEU A 252 2.87 -2.48 -15.94
C LEU A 252 1.44 -2.51 -16.49
N THR A 253 0.91 -1.34 -16.77
CA THR A 253 -0.24 -1.18 -17.66
C THR A 253 0.06 -1.78 -19.04
N GLY A 254 -0.97 -2.18 -19.79
CA GLY A 254 -0.81 -2.73 -21.14
C GLY A 254 -0.20 -1.78 -22.18
N GLU A 255 0.00 -0.49 -21.84
CA GLU A 255 0.71 0.50 -22.63
C GLU A 255 2.21 0.58 -22.31
N GLY A 256 2.68 -0.11 -21.26
CA GLY A 256 4.07 -0.03 -20.81
C GLY A 256 4.35 1.16 -19.89
N ARG A 257 3.42 1.49 -18.98
CA ARG A 257 3.62 2.45 -17.90
C ARG A 257 3.41 1.78 -16.55
N THR A 258 4.20 2.12 -15.54
CA THR A 258 3.91 1.77 -14.14
C THR A 258 2.68 2.52 -13.64
N GLU A 259 1.81 1.89 -12.83
CA GLU A 259 0.68 2.63 -12.22
C GLU A 259 1.17 3.69 -11.22
N THR A 260 2.28 3.42 -10.54
CA THR A 260 2.98 4.37 -9.68
C THR A 260 3.83 5.34 -10.52
N PRO A 261 3.83 6.66 -10.26
CA PRO A 261 4.74 7.60 -10.91
C PRO A 261 6.20 7.21 -10.71
N VAL A 262 6.95 7.11 -11.82
CA VAL A 262 8.33 6.60 -11.83
C VAL A 262 9.25 7.26 -10.79
N GLY A 263 9.16 8.59 -10.61
CA GLY A 263 9.98 9.31 -9.62
C GLY A 263 9.78 8.85 -8.17
N SER A 264 8.63 8.25 -7.83
CA SER A 264 8.39 7.64 -6.51
C SER A 264 9.16 6.32 -6.34
N ILE A 265 9.24 5.51 -7.40
CA ILE A 265 10.07 4.29 -7.45
C ILE A 265 11.54 4.66 -7.30
N PHE A 266 12.01 5.67 -8.05
CA PHE A 266 13.41 6.12 -7.95
C PHE A 266 13.77 6.70 -6.58
N ARG A 267 12.82 7.37 -5.91
CA ARG A 267 13.00 7.81 -4.54
C ARG A 267 13.12 6.63 -3.57
N ALA A 268 12.24 5.63 -3.69
CA ALA A 268 12.26 4.45 -2.84
C ALA A 268 13.56 3.65 -2.99
N ASP A 269 13.96 3.38 -4.24
CA ASP A 269 15.02 2.41 -4.53
C ASP A 269 16.45 3.00 -4.57
N PHE A 270 16.61 4.33 -4.72
CA PHE A 270 17.93 4.97 -4.88
C PHE A 270 18.18 6.18 -3.98
N THR A 271 17.32 6.50 -3.01
CA THR A 271 17.53 7.65 -2.10
C THR A 271 17.15 7.38 -0.64
N ASP A 272 17.84 8.05 0.29
CA ASP A 272 17.62 8.03 1.75
C ASP A 272 16.29 8.66 2.19
N ARG A 273 15.76 9.62 1.41
CA ARG A 273 14.58 10.43 1.77
C ARG A 273 13.30 9.94 1.11
N ILE A 274 12.17 9.99 1.83
CA ILE A 274 10.84 9.69 1.27
C ILE A 274 10.02 10.94 0.90
N SER A 275 10.43 12.12 1.36
CA SER A 275 9.77 13.42 1.10
C SER A 275 10.64 14.37 0.27
N GLY A 276 10.03 15.39 -0.33
CA GLY A 276 10.68 16.39 -1.20
C GLY A 276 10.13 16.42 -2.63
N GLU A 277 10.88 17.01 -3.56
CA GLU A 277 10.61 16.93 -5.00
C GLU A 277 11.05 15.56 -5.55
N ASN A 278 10.31 14.99 -6.52
CA ASN A 278 10.66 13.69 -7.07
C ASN A 278 12.00 13.80 -7.82
N PRO A 279 12.98 12.93 -7.57
CA PRO A 279 14.21 12.94 -8.35
C PRO A 279 13.85 12.62 -9.81
N THR A 280 14.36 13.43 -10.73
CA THR A 280 14.43 13.09 -12.16
C THR A 280 15.82 12.54 -12.40
N PRO A 281 15.99 11.21 -12.57
CA PRO A 281 17.24 10.64 -13.09
C PRO A 281 17.66 11.36 -14.38
N ALA A 282 18.96 11.51 -14.62
CA ALA A 282 19.47 12.05 -15.89
C ALA A 282 18.95 11.26 -17.12
N ALA A 283 18.68 9.96 -16.92
CA ALA A 283 18.06 9.07 -17.89
C ALA A 283 16.64 9.49 -18.35
N LEU A 284 15.93 10.29 -17.54
CA LEU A 284 14.54 10.72 -17.76
C LEU A 284 14.37 12.15 -18.26
N GLU A 285 15.39 13.01 -18.17
CA GLU A 285 15.27 14.45 -18.51
C GLU A 285 14.82 14.73 -19.96
N ASN A 286 14.89 13.74 -20.85
CA ASN A 286 14.59 13.86 -22.28
C ASN A 286 13.69 12.71 -22.81
N ALA A 287 12.97 11.99 -21.92
CA ALA A 287 12.14 10.84 -22.30
C ALA A 287 10.66 11.22 -22.49
N GLU A 288 10.11 10.99 -23.68
CA GLU A 288 8.66 10.94 -23.91
C GLU A 288 8.17 9.48 -23.71
N GLU A 289 7.20 9.26 -22.82
CA GLU A 289 6.68 7.93 -22.47
C GLU A 289 5.89 7.24 -23.61
N PRO A 290 5.82 5.89 -23.66
CA PRO A 290 6.12 4.94 -22.58
C PRO A 290 7.28 3.97 -22.86
N LEU A 291 7.84 3.36 -21.81
CA LEU A 291 8.98 2.43 -21.89
C LEU A 291 8.97 1.39 -20.75
N PRO A 292 8.77 0.11 -21.10
CA PRO A 292 9.41 -0.99 -20.37
C PRO A 292 9.63 -2.18 -21.32
N ALA A 293 10.85 -2.32 -21.83
CA ALA A 293 11.29 -3.57 -22.45
C ALA A 293 12.11 -4.37 -21.42
N PRO A 294 12.04 -5.71 -21.40
CA PRO A 294 13.00 -6.51 -20.65
C PRO A 294 14.38 -6.43 -21.31
N CYS A 295 15.45 -6.63 -20.53
CA CYS A 295 16.77 -6.83 -21.11
C CYS A 295 16.82 -8.13 -21.93
N ALA A 296 17.76 -8.25 -22.88
CA ALA A 296 17.82 -9.39 -23.78
C ALA A 296 18.01 -10.77 -23.09
N ALA A 297 18.58 -10.79 -21.89
CA ALA A 297 18.82 -11.99 -21.08
C ALA A 297 17.77 -12.19 -19.95
N TYR A 298 16.68 -11.43 -19.94
CA TYR A 298 15.73 -11.37 -18.81
C TYR A 298 15.20 -12.75 -18.38
N GLU A 299 14.68 -13.55 -19.31
CA GLU A 299 14.12 -14.87 -18.99
C GLU A 299 15.20 -15.90 -18.59
N GLU A 300 16.43 -15.75 -19.07
CA GLU A 300 17.59 -16.56 -18.66
C GLU A 300 17.95 -16.25 -17.20
N ILE A 301 18.14 -14.96 -16.88
CA ILE A 301 18.42 -14.48 -15.52
C ILE A 301 17.29 -14.88 -14.56
N LYS A 302 16.03 -14.72 -14.98
CA LYS A 302 14.84 -15.10 -14.22
C LYS A 302 14.78 -16.61 -13.95
N ALA A 303 15.12 -17.44 -14.93
CA ALA A 303 15.18 -18.89 -14.76
C ALA A 303 16.29 -19.30 -13.78
N LEU A 304 17.47 -18.67 -13.85
CA LEU A 304 18.60 -18.94 -12.94
C LEU A 304 18.28 -18.51 -11.50
N LEU A 305 17.77 -17.28 -11.30
CA LEU A 305 17.37 -16.77 -9.98
C LEU A 305 16.22 -17.57 -9.35
N ASN A 306 15.39 -18.24 -10.15
CA ASN A 306 14.33 -19.12 -9.67
C ASN A 306 14.81 -20.56 -9.42
N ALA A 307 15.98 -20.94 -9.94
CA ALA A 307 16.54 -22.29 -9.84
C ALA A 307 17.54 -22.45 -8.67
N ASP A 308 18.24 -21.37 -8.29
CA ASP A 308 19.13 -21.35 -7.13
C ASP A 308 18.79 -20.17 -6.20
N PRO A 309 18.20 -20.42 -5.01
CA PRO A 309 17.93 -19.37 -4.03
C PRO A 309 19.22 -18.78 -3.41
N ASN A 310 20.38 -19.42 -3.60
CA ASN A 310 21.68 -18.95 -3.13
C ASN A 310 22.42 -18.11 -4.19
N ALA A 311 21.80 -17.84 -5.35
CA ALA A 311 22.38 -17.01 -6.40
C ALA A 311 22.66 -15.55 -5.93
N ILE A 312 22.04 -15.12 -4.83
CA ILE A 312 22.34 -13.87 -4.12
C ILE A 312 22.61 -14.21 -2.65
N VAL A 313 23.78 -13.84 -2.14
CA VAL A 313 24.15 -13.93 -0.71
C VAL A 313 24.14 -12.54 -0.10
N TYR A 314 23.71 -12.40 1.16
CA TYR A 314 23.57 -11.11 1.84
C TYR A 314 24.45 -11.04 3.08
N GLU A 315 25.15 -9.92 3.27
CA GLU A 315 25.95 -9.63 4.47
C GLU A 315 25.68 -8.20 4.97
N ARG A 316 25.45 -8.01 6.28
CA ARG A 316 25.24 -6.69 6.88
C ARG A 316 26.49 -6.17 7.58
N THR A 317 26.85 -4.91 7.33
CA THR A 317 27.89 -4.17 8.07
C THR A 317 27.33 -2.85 8.59
N GLY A 318 26.86 -2.85 9.84
CA GLY A 318 26.25 -1.66 10.46
C GLY A 318 24.96 -1.25 9.76
N ASP A 319 24.95 -0.04 9.17
CA ASP A 319 23.78 0.54 8.50
C ASP A 319 23.76 0.28 6.98
N THR A 320 24.59 -0.65 6.49
CA THR A 320 24.58 -1.11 5.10
C THR A 320 24.46 -2.63 4.98
N VAL A 321 23.89 -3.09 3.87
CA VAL A 321 23.84 -4.49 3.46
C VAL A 321 24.48 -4.63 2.09
N THR A 322 25.42 -5.57 1.95
CA THR A 322 25.96 -6.00 0.66
C THR A 322 25.20 -7.23 0.19
N ALA A 323 24.78 -7.22 -1.07
CA ALA A 323 24.20 -8.37 -1.75
C ALA A 323 25.11 -8.82 -2.89
N THR A 324 25.64 -10.03 -2.80
CA THR A 324 26.60 -10.61 -3.74
C THR A 324 25.89 -11.60 -4.65
N LEU A 325 25.66 -11.19 -5.90
CA LEU A 325 25.03 -11.95 -6.97
C LEU A 325 26.09 -12.77 -7.73
N THR A 326 25.80 -14.04 -8.02
CA THR A 326 26.57 -14.87 -8.97
C THR A 326 25.62 -15.60 -9.94
N LEU A 327 25.80 -15.39 -11.25
CA LEU A 327 24.96 -16.00 -12.29
C LEU A 327 25.80 -16.65 -13.41
N PRO A 328 25.62 -17.95 -13.71
CA PRO A 328 26.29 -18.62 -14.81
C PRO A 328 25.51 -18.44 -16.13
N LEU A 329 25.64 -17.27 -16.78
CA LEU A 329 24.97 -16.99 -18.06
C LEU A 329 25.66 -17.71 -19.24
N GLU A 330 24.93 -17.90 -20.35
CA GLU A 330 25.48 -18.40 -21.63
C GLU A 330 26.63 -17.52 -22.15
N SER A 331 26.60 -16.22 -21.84
CA SER A 331 27.65 -15.25 -22.17
C SER A 331 28.89 -15.32 -21.26
N GLY A 332 28.82 -16.09 -20.17
CA GLY A 332 29.85 -16.21 -19.13
C GLY A 332 29.33 -15.90 -17.73
N THR A 333 30.06 -16.32 -16.70
CA THR A 333 29.69 -16.05 -15.31
C THR A 333 29.74 -14.56 -15.00
N VAL A 334 28.63 -14.01 -14.50
CA VAL A 334 28.53 -12.69 -13.91
C VAL A 334 28.69 -12.82 -12.40
N ALA A 335 29.49 -11.93 -11.80
CA ALA A 335 29.55 -11.73 -10.35
C ALA A 335 29.46 -10.23 -10.05
N MET A 336 28.57 -9.85 -9.13
CA MET A 336 28.27 -8.46 -8.79
C MET A 336 28.06 -8.29 -7.28
N GLU A 337 28.59 -7.23 -6.71
CA GLU A 337 28.27 -6.76 -5.35
C GLU A 337 27.39 -5.51 -5.45
N TYR A 338 26.25 -5.51 -4.75
CA TYR A 338 25.35 -4.36 -4.63
C TYR A 338 25.33 -3.89 -3.18
N THR A 339 25.66 -2.63 -2.91
CA THR A 339 25.65 -2.07 -1.55
C THR A 339 24.39 -1.22 -1.34
N PHE A 340 23.62 -1.55 -0.32
CA PHE A 340 22.40 -0.85 0.08
C PHE A 340 22.61 -0.14 1.41
N GLY A 341 22.10 1.08 1.53
CA GLY A 341 21.93 1.75 2.82
C GLY A 341 20.58 1.40 3.44
N LEU A 342 20.53 1.32 4.76
CA LEU A 342 19.30 1.17 5.53
C LEU A 342 18.71 2.54 5.89
N VAL A 343 17.37 2.60 5.97
CA VAL A 343 16.60 3.72 6.53
C VAL A 343 15.84 3.20 7.76
N PRO A 344 15.98 3.84 8.94
CA PRO A 344 15.30 3.44 10.17
C PRO A 344 13.86 3.94 10.24
N ASP A 345 13.12 3.43 11.24
CA ASP A 345 11.67 3.61 11.40
C ASP A 345 11.25 4.93 12.06
N ASP A 346 12.23 5.75 12.48
CA ASP A 346 12.04 7.05 13.13
C ASP A 346 12.43 8.17 12.15
N PRO A 347 11.52 9.11 11.80
CA PRO A 347 10.24 9.44 12.44
C PRO A 347 8.99 8.95 11.66
N ALA A 348 9.08 7.88 10.86
CA ALA A 348 7.95 7.37 10.09
C ALA A 348 8.15 5.90 9.68
N PRO A 349 7.07 5.09 9.53
CA PRO A 349 7.10 3.63 9.42
C PRO A 349 7.57 3.11 8.04
N PHE A 350 8.61 3.71 7.49
CA PHE A 350 9.12 3.47 6.13
C PHE A 350 10.45 2.72 6.16
N SER A 351 10.50 1.64 6.94
CA SER A 351 11.68 0.79 7.09
C SER A 351 12.10 0.22 5.75
N ARG A 352 13.23 0.67 5.20
CA ARG A 352 13.52 0.45 3.77
C ARG A 352 15.01 0.49 3.43
N THR A 353 15.36 -0.05 2.28
CA THR A 353 16.70 -0.08 1.68
C THR A 353 16.81 0.85 0.48
N TYR A 354 18.01 1.36 0.16
CA TYR A 354 18.27 2.09 -1.07
C TYR A 354 19.66 1.78 -1.63
N LEU A 355 19.79 1.61 -2.95
CA LEU A 355 21.05 1.26 -3.59
C LEU A 355 22.03 2.45 -3.54
N GLN A 356 23.18 2.24 -2.91
CA GLN A 356 24.28 3.20 -2.85
C GLN A 356 25.27 3.00 -4.01
N SER A 357 25.61 1.76 -4.34
CA SER A 357 26.60 1.43 -5.38
C SER A 357 26.46 -0.01 -5.89
N ALA A 358 27.05 -0.26 -7.06
CA ALA A 358 27.25 -1.60 -7.60
C ALA A 358 28.72 -1.77 -8.05
N ARG A 359 29.26 -2.98 -7.95
CA ARG A 359 30.62 -3.37 -8.37
C ARG A 359 30.60 -4.74 -9.03
N ARG A 360 31.56 -5.00 -9.92
CA ARG A 360 31.93 -6.38 -10.28
C ARG A 360 32.85 -6.98 -9.22
N ALA A 361 32.65 -8.26 -8.91
CA ALA A 361 33.54 -9.05 -8.05
C ALA A 361 34.65 -9.75 -8.85
#